data_AF-A0A0M8MSH8-F1
#
_entry.id   AF-A0A0M8MSH8-F1
#
_cell.length_a   1.000
_cell.length_b   1.000
_cell.length_c   1.000
_cell.angle_alpha   90.00
_cell.angle_beta   90.00
_cell.angle_gamma   90.00
#
_symmetry.space_group_name_H-M   'P 1'
#
loop_
_entity.id
_entity.type
_entity.pdbx_description
1 polymer ?
#
loop_
_entity_poly.entity_id
_entity_poly.type
_entity_poly.pdbx_seq_one_letter_code
_entity_poly.pdbx_strand_id
1 'polypeptide(L)'
;MMLSLPMPARAFVIKSFTEVDIQRSLRFGVWTSTEKGNNRLDRAWQKSSSLGPIYLFFSVNGSGLFCGVAQMMSGLDYTKNTDIWAEGNRWKGLFHVRWLIVKDIPNSQLRHILLYNTPEVKPVTQSRDTQELLQEVAANMLHIFCTYAGSTSLYTPGHNGLM
;
A
#
# COMPACT_ATOMS: atom_id res chain seq x y z
N MET A 1 18.59 9.91 12.75
CA MET A 1 17.65 10.88 12.13
C MET A 1 16.55 10.09 11.48
N MET A 2 15.34 10.08 12.04
CA MET A 2 14.17 9.52 11.35
C MET A 2 13.86 10.45 10.17
N LEU A 3 13.89 9.93 8.95
CA LEU A 3 13.39 10.68 7.80
C LEU A 3 11.90 10.98 8.04
N SER A 4 11.55 12.25 8.26
CA SER A 4 10.15 12.66 8.31
C SER A 4 9.58 12.59 6.90
N LEU A 5 8.80 11.55 6.61
CA LEU A 5 8.09 11.45 5.34
C LEU A 5 7.14 12.65 5.20
N PRO A 6 7.11 13.33 4.04
CA PRO A 6 6.22 14.46 3.83
C PRO A 6 4.76 14.02 3.92
N MET A 7 3.89 14.95 4.28
CA MET A 7 2.44 14.71 4.33
C MET A 7 1.91 14.28 2.96
N PRO A 8 1.10 13.21 2.87
CA PRO A 8 0.51 12.77 1.62
C PRO A 8 -0.49 13.79 1.09
N ALA A 9 -0.45 14.07 -0.22
CA ALA A 9 -1.56 14.72 -0.90
C ALA A 9 -2.80 13.81 -0.92
N ARG A 10 -2.58 12.50 -1.13
CA ARG A 10 -3.61 11.46 -1.05
C ARG A 10 -3.04 10.16 -0.51
N ALA A 11 -3.90 9.32 0.05
CA ALA A 11 -3.50 8.04 0.60
C ALA A 11 -4.57 6.97 0.38
N PHE A 12 -4.12 5.74 0.14
CA PHE A 12 -5.00 4.60 -0.11
C PHE A 12 -4.53 3.35 0.62
N VAL A 13 -5.48 2.51 1.04
CA VAL A 13 -5.19 1.12 1.40
C VAL A 13 -5.11 0.29 0.11
N ILE A 14 -4.09 -0.56 0.01
CA ILE A 14 -3.94 -1.55 -1.05
C ILE A 14 -4.05 -2.95 -0.46
N LYS A 15 -4.94 -3.75 -1.03
CA LYS A 15 -5.19 -5.14 -0.61
C LYS A 15 -4.67 -6.10 -1.68
N SER A 16 -3.61 -6.82 -1.33
CA SER A 16 -3.11 -7.91 -2.17
C SER A 16 -3.84 -9.22 -1.86
N PHE A 17 -4.11 -10.04 -2.87
CA PHE A 17 -4.58 -11.40 -2.65
C PHE A 17 -3.47 -12.34 -2.18
N THR A 18 -2.23 -12.07 -2.58
CA THR A 18 -1.09 -12.94 -2.30
C THR A 18 0.09 -12.15 -1.74
N GLU A 19 0.87 -12.79 -0.88
CA GLU A 19 2.17 -12.30 -0.44
C GLU A 19 3.18 -12.25 -1.60
N VAL A 20 3.05 -13.18 -2.56
CA VAL A 20 3.94 -13.26 -3.72
C VAL A 20 3.92 -11.95 -4.52
N ASP A 21 2.75 -11.35 -4.72
CA ASP A 21 2.64 -10.07 -5.45
C ASP A 21 3.30 -8.91 -4.70
N ILE A 22 3.25 -8.90 -3.37
CA ILE A 22 3.99 -7.91 -2.56
C ILE A 22 5.51 -8.05 -2.79
N GLN A 23 6.03 -9.28 -2.74
CA GLN A 23 7.46 -9.56 -2.99
C GLN A 23 7.89 -9.13 -4.40
N ARG A 24 7.03 -9.32 -5.40
CA ARG A 24 7.29 -8.84 -6.77
C ARG A 24 7.25 -7.33 -6.87
N SER A 25 6.33 -6.67 -6.18
CA SER A 25 6.30 -5.22 -6.10
C SER A 25 7.58 -4.64 -5.49
N LEU A 26 8.07 -5.26 -4.42
CA LEU A 26 9.34 -4.89 -3.78
C LEU A 26 10.52 -5.06 -4.73
N ARG A 27 10.56 -6.18 -5.45
CA ARG A 27 11.64 -6.51 -6.38
C ARG A 27 11.67 -5.63 -7.63
N PHE A 28 10.50 -5.36 -8.22
CA PHE A 28 10.39 -4.71 -9.52
C PHE A 28 9.97 -3.24 -9.44
N GLY A 29 9.55 -2.73 -8.28
CA GLY A 29 9.18 -1.32 -8.09
C GLY A 29 7.91 -0.93 -8.85
N VAL A 30 6.96 -1.86 -8.96
CA VAL A 30 5.74 -1.69 -9.75
C VAL A 30 4.53 -2.26 -9.00
N TRP A 31 3.34 -1.79 -9.35
CA TRP A 31 2.08 -2.33 -8.87
C TRP A 31 1.00 -2.29 -9.94
N THR A 32 -0.02 -3.13 -9.75
CA THR A 32 -1.31 -3.06 -10.42
C THR A 32 -2.40 -3.48 -9.43
N SER A 33 -3.59 -2.92 -9.58
CA SER A 33 -4.79 -3.30 -8.86
C SER A 33 -5.80 -3.95 -9.83
N THR A 34 -7.03 -4.16 -9.36
CA THR A 34 -8.20 -4.44 -10.20
C THR A 34 -8.48 -3.27 -11.15
N GLU A 35 -9.22 -3.49 -12.24
CA GLU A 35 -9.60 -2.41 -13.18
C GLU A 35 -10.25 -1.20 -12.46
N LYS A 36 -11.18 -1.46 -11.54
CA LYS A 36 -11.82 -0.40 -10.74
C LYS A 36 -10.83 0.34 -9.85
N GLY A 37 -9.89 -0.39 -9.24
CA GLY A 37 -8.85 0.21 -8.40
C GLY A 37 -7.84 1.02 -9.21
N ASN A 38 -7.40 0.48 -10.35
CA ASN A 38 -6.53 1.16 -11.31
C ASN A 38 -7.14 2.48 -11.79
N ASN A 39 -8.41 2.48 -12.21
CA ASN A 39 -9.12 3.71 -12.59
C ASN A 39 -9.16 4.75 -11.45
N ARG A 40 -9.32 4.30 -10.20
CA ARG A 40 -9.35 5.19 -9.03
C ARG A 40 -7.98 5.79 -8.75
N LEU A 41 -6.93 4.98 -8.77
CA LEU A 41 -5.55 5.40 -8.50
C LEU A 41 -5.03 6.30 -9.62
N ASP A 42 -5.34 5.99 -10.87
CA ASP A 42 -4.93 6.83 -12.01
C ASP A 42 -5.58 8.22 -11.95
N ARG A 43 -6.88 8.29 -11.66
CA ARG A 43 -7.57 9.57 -11.42
C ARG A 43 -6.96 10.33 -10.24
N ALA A 44 -6.45 9.64 -9.23
CA ALA A 44 -5.78 10.27 -8.11
C ALA A 44 -4.41 10.82 -8.50
N TRP A 45 -3.64 10.06 -9.27
CA TRP A 45 -2.36 10.48 -9.82
C TRP A 45 -2.50 11.75 -10.66
N GLN A 46 -3.40 11.75 -11.64
CA GLN A 46 -3.61 12.87 -12.55
C GLN A 46 -3.97 14.18 -11.82
N LYS A 47 -4.74 14.08 -10.72
CA LYS A 47 -5.22 15.25 -9.98
C LYS A 47 -4.26 15.77 -8.91
N SER A 48 -3.37 14.92 -8.39
CA SER A 48 -2.69 15.22 -7.13
C SER A 48 -1.20 14.94 -7.11
N SER A 49 -0.63 14.28 -8.13
CA SER A 49 0.80 13.96 -8.18
C SER A 49 1.71 15.18 -8.15
N SER A 50 1.27 16.32 -8.68
CA SER A 50 2.00 17.61 -8.60
C SER A 50 1.82 18.34 -7.27
N LEU A 51 0.83 17.97 -6.45
CA LEU A 51 0.53 18.61 -5.17
C LEU A 51 1.28 17.97 -4.00
N GLY A 52 1.69 16.72 -4.15
CA GLY A 52 2.42 15.98 -3.13
C GLY A 52 2.36 14.48 -3.35
N PRO A 53 2.94 13.69 -2.43
CA PRO A 53 3.04 12.26 -2.60
C PRO A 53 1.68 11.58 -2.46
N ILE A 54 1.50 10.49 -3.20
CA ILE A 54 0.38 9.56 -3.02
C ILE A 54 0.92 8.32 -2.33
N TYR A 55 0.47 8.07 -1.10
CA TYR A 55 0.92 6.90 -0.33
C TYR A 55 -0.06 5.75 -0.41
N LEU A 56 0.51 4.55 -0.43
CA LEU A 56 -0.18 3.27 -0.57
C LEU A 56 0.20 2.41 0.64
N PHE A 57 -0.78 2.09 1.48
CA PHE A 57 -0.61 1.23 2.66
C PHE A 57 -0.99 -0.19 2.30
N PHE A 58 -0.01 -1.10 2.24
CA PHE A 58 -0.19 -2.46 1.75
C PHE A 58 -0.59 -3.42 2.86
N SER A 59 -1.53 -4.31 2.55
CA SER A 59 -1.92 -5.41 3.42
C SER A 59 -2.39 -6.60 2.59
N VAL A 60 -1.89 -7.80 2.91
CA VAL A 60 -2.37 -9.04 2.28
C VAL A 60 -3.72 -9.44 2.89
N ASN A 61 -4.66 -9.89 2.06
CA ASN A 61 -5.96 -10.38 2.51
C ASN A 61 -5.78 -11.54 3.50
N GLY A 62 -6.51 -11.51 4.63
CA GLY A 62 -6.42 -12.55 5.66
C GLY A 62 -5.18 -12.52 6.55
N SER A 63 -4.16 -11.70 6.25
CA SER A 63 -2.89 -11.69 7.03
C SER A 63 -3.01 -11.15 8.46
N GLY A 64 -4.05 -10.35 8.76
CA GLY A 64 -4.20 -9.70 10.06
C GLY A 64 -3.22 -8.56 10.33
N LEU A 65 -2.48 -8.09 9.30
CA LEU A 65 -1.49 -7.01 9.41
C LEU A 65 -1.43 -6.14 8.16
N PHE A 66 -0.80 -4.98 8.26
CA PHE A 66 -0.27 -4.24 7.10
C PHE A 66 1.24 -4.47 7.01
N CYS A 67 1.77 -4.65 5.80
CA CYS A 67 3.17 -5.05 5.57
C CYS A 67 4.09 -3.91 5.11
N GLY A 68 3.55 -2.75 4.75
CA GLY A 68 4.39 -1.61 4.41
C GLY A 68 3.67 -0.44 3.76
N VAL A 69 4.48 0.55 3.39
CA VAL A 69 4.07 1.80 2.76
C VAL A 69 4.92 2.03 1.53
N ALA A 70 4.29 2.30 0.39
CA ALA A 70 4.96 2.76 -0.81
C ALA A 70 4.39 4.09 -1.30
N GLN A 71 5.19 4.83 -2.05
CA GLN A 71 4.74 6.00 -2.80
C GLN A 71 4.45 5.58 -4.25
N MET A 72 3.33 6.03 -4.80
CA MET A 72 3.06 5.97 -6.24
C MET A 72 4.03 6.93 -6.96
N MET A 73 4.70 6.46 -7.99
CA MET A 73 5.78 7.20 -8.69
C MET A 73 5.46 7.51 -10.15
N SER A 74 4.41 6.91 -10.72
CA SER A 74 3.93 7.21 -12.07
C SER A 74 2.41 7.08 -12.14
N GLY A 75 1.84 7.63 -13.22
CA GLY A 75 0.48 7.30 -13.64
C GLY A 75 0.38 5.87 -14.15
N LEU A 76 -0.85 5.43 -14.44
CA LEU A 76 -1.10 4.09 -14.90
C LEU A 76 -0.89 3.97 -16.41
N ASP A 77 -0.09 3.00 -16.83
CA ASP A 77 0.12 2.68 -18.25
C ASP A 77 -0.67 1.42 -18.60
N TYR A 78 -1.88 1.59 -19.17
CA TYR A 78 -2.76 0.49 -19.57
C TYR A 78 -2.25 -0.31 -20.78
N THR A 79 -1.22 0.18 -21.49
CA THR A 79 -0.63 -0.55 -22.61
C THR A 79 0.37 -1.61 -22.14
N LYS A 80 0.92 -1.44 -20.93
CA LYS A 80 1.84 -2.40 -20.33
C LYS A 80 1.09 -3.49 -19.60
N ASN A 81 1.42 -4.73 -19.97
CA ASN A 81 1.02 -5.93 -19.27
C ASN A 81 2.29 -6.71 -18.88
N THR A 82 2.19 -7.50 -17.83
CA THR A 82 3.30 -8.31 -17.33
C THR A 82 2.75 -9.62 -16.76
N ASP A 83 3.53 -10.68 -16.86
CA ASP A 83 3.26 -12.00 -16.31
C ASP A 83 3.91 -12.20 -14.94
N ILE A 84 4.56 -11.17 -14.39
CA ILE A 84 5.22 -11.28 -13.10
C ILE A 84 4.25 -11.56 -11.97
N TRP A 85 2.93 -11.33 -12.08
CA TRP A 85 1.97 -11.50 -10.97
C TRP A 85 1.58 -12.96 -10.71
N ALA A 86 0.96 -13.25 -9.56
CA ALA A 86 0.67 -14.62 -9.12
C ALA A 86 -0.36 -15.30 -10.03
N GLU A 87 -1.27 -14.50 -10.55
CA GLU A 87 -2.27 -14.90 -11.53
C GLU A 87 -1.85 -14.56 -12.97
N GLY A 88 -0.54 -14.38 -13.21
CA GLY A 88 0.03 -14.09 -14.52
C GLY A 88 -0.48 -12.78 -15.11
N ASN A 89 -1.01 -12.84 -16.34
CA ASN A 89 -1.42 -11.68 -17.14
C ASN A 89 -2.86 -11.21 -16.89
N ARG A 90 -3.52 -11.69 -15.83
CA ARG A 90 -4.90 -11.30 -15.48
C ARG A 90 -5.04 -9.79 -15.30
N TRP A 91 -4.03 -9.15 -14.72
CA TRP A 91 -4.06 -7.74 -14.37
C TRP A 91 -3.51 -6.88 -15.50
N LYS A 92 -4.31 -5.90 -15.93
CA LYS A 92 -3.95 -4.98 -17.01
C LYS A 92 -3.55 -3.63 -16.46
N GLY A 93 -2.52 -3.07 -17.09
CA GLY A 93 -1.95 -1.82 -16.70
C GLY A 93 -0.96 -1.94 -15.54
N LEU A 94 -0.06 -0.97 -15.48
CA LEU A 94 1.03 -0.99 -14.51
C LEU A 94 1.42 0.44 -14.16
N PHE A 95 1.79 0.66 -12.90
CA PHE A 95 2.38 1.91 -12.45
C PHE A 95 3.58 1.65 -11.54
N HIS A 96 4.51 2.60 -11.50
CA HIS A 96 5.70 2.51 -10.67
C HIS A 96 5.39 2.89 -9.23
N VAL A 97 6.02 2.18 -8.30
CA VAL A 97 5.99 2.48 -6.87
C VAL A 97 7.39 2.46 -6.29
N ARG A 98 7.60 3.24 -5.22
CA ARG A 98 8.80 3.19 -4.40
C ARG A 98 8.43 2.83 -2.98
N TRP A 99 8.87 1.67 -2.52
CA TRP A 99 8.69 1.23 -1.14
C TRP A 99 9.50 2.13 -0.19
N LEU A 100 8.81 2.69 0.81
CA LEU A 100 9.38 3.62 1.79
C LEU A 100 9.59 2.92 3.12
N ILE A 101 8.64 2.09 3.53
CA ILE A 101 8.66 1.33 4.78
C ILE A 101 8.22 -0.10 4.46
N VAL A 102 9.02 -1.06 4.90
CA VAL A 102 8.74 -2.50 4.80
C VAL A 102 8.78 -3.04 6.22
N LYS A 103 7.61 -3.16 6.84
CA LYS A 103 7.46 -3.49 8.27
C LYS A 103 6.05 -4.01 8.52
N ASP A 104 5.97 -5.11 9.27
CA ASP A 104 4.68 -5.70 9.62
C ASP A 104 4.08 -4.98 10.84
N ILE A 105 2.90 -4.40 10.65
CA ILE A 105 2.11 -3.72 11.68
C ILE A 105 0.84 -4.55 11.94
N PRO A 106 0.72 -5.21 13.11
CA PRO A 106 -0.47 -5.98 13.44
C PRO A 106 -1.73 -5.11 13.45
N ASN A 107 -2.87 -5.66 13.00
CA ASN A 107 -4.14 -4.94 12.99
C ASN A 107 -4.58 -4.48 14.39
N SER A 108 -4.09 -5.11 15.48
CA SER A 108 -4.33 -4.63 16.84
C SER A 108 -3.81 -3.21 17.09
N GLN A 109 -2.76 -2.80 16.37
CA GLN A 109 -2.18 -1.45 16.44
C GLN A 109 -2.97 -0.43 15.62
N LEU A 110 -3.80 -0.86 14.67
CA LEU A 110 -4.47 0.04 13.71
C LEU A 110 -6.00 0.03 13.84
N ARG A 111 -6.59 -0.96 14.53
CA ARG A 111 -8.06 -1.15 14.62
C ARG A 111 -8.82 -0.01 15.29
N HIS A 112 -8.13 0.84 16.06
CA HIS A 112 -8.73 1.99 16.72
C HIS A 112 -8.95 3.18 15.76
N ILE A 113 -8.32 3.15 14.57
CA ILE A 113 -8.44 4.20 13.57
C ILE A 113 -9.69 3.93 12.72
N LEU A 114 -10.70 4.79 12.86
CA LEU A 114 -11.98 4.68 12.15
C LEU A 114 -12.01 5.57 10.90
N LEU A 115 -12.71 5.11 9.87
CA LEU A 115 -12.86 5.83 8.60
C LEU A 115 -14.18 6.62 8.56
N TYR A 116 -14.18 7.84 9.08
CA TYR A 116 -15.36 8.72 9.09
C TYR A 116 -15.75 9.26 7.71
N ASN A 117 -14.91 9.05 6.69
CA ASN A 117 -15.24 9.34 5.29
C ASN A 117 -16.04 8.22 4.61
N THR A 118 -16.49 7.19 5.34
CA THR A 118 -17.38 6.15 4.82
C THR A 118 -18.65 6.02 5.66
N PRO A 119 -19.79 5.61 5.07
CA PRO A 119 -21.06 5.47 5.79
C PRO A 119 -21.00 4.47 6.96
N GLU A 120 -20.18 3.43 6.86
CA GLU A 120 -20.10 2.36 7.86
C GLU A 120 -19.17 2.67 9.03
N VAL A 121 -18.34 3.72 8.92
CA VAL A 121 -17.38 4.16 9.96
C VAL A 121 -16.54 3.00 10.50
N LYS A 122 -16.10 2.12 9.59
CA LYS A 122 -15.35 0.91 9.96
C LYS A 122 -13.89 1.23 10.29
N PRO A 123 -13.22 0.37 11.07
CA PRO A 123 -11.77 0.44 11.24
C PRO A 123 -11.02 0.39 9.92
N VAL A 124 -9.88 1.08 9.83
CA VAL A 124 -9.01 1.05 8.64
C VAL A 124 -8.55 -0.38 8.29
N THR A 125 -8.47 -1.26 9.28
CA THR A 125 -8.12 -2.68 9.10
C THR A 125 -9.18 -3.50 8.35
N GLN A 126 -10.40 -2.98 8.19
CA GLN A 126 -11.48 -3.58 7.41
C GLN A 126 -11.64 -2.96 6.01
N SER A 127 -10.68 -2.13 5.60
CA SER A 127 -10.69 -1.48 4.28
C SER A 127 -10.66 -2.49 3.14
N ARG A 128 -11.38 -2.18 2.06
CA ARG A 128 -11.25 -2.87 0.77
C ARG A 128 -10.09 -2.29 -0.03
N ASP A 129 -9.73 -2.98 -1.12
CA ASP A 129 -8.71 -2.49 -2.04
C ASP A 129 -9.04 -1.08 -2.56
N THR A 130 -8.04 -0.21 -2.60
CA THR A 130 -8.14 1.21 -2.99
C THR A 130 -9.12 2.05 -2.16
N GLN A 131 -9.35 1.68 -0.90
CA GLN A 131 -10.03 2.54 0.06
C GLN A 131 -9.22 3.82 0.26
N GLU A 132 -9.84 4.97 0.02
CA GLU A 132 -9.21 6.27 0.25
C GLU A 132 -9.21 6.64 1.72
N LEU A 133 -8.09 7.19 2.19
CA LEU A 133 -7.90 7.66 3.55
C LEU A 133 -7.89 9.19 3.59
N LEU A 134 -8.51 9.76 4.62
CA LEU A 134 -8.31 11.16 4.95
C LEU A 134 -6.83 11.40 5.30
N GLN A 135 -6.36 12.63 5.05
CA GLN A 135 -4.96 12.99 5.24
C GLN A 135 -4.51 12.78 6.69
N GLU A 136 -5.35 13.11 7.67
CA GLU A 136 -5.12 12.89 9.10
C GLU A 136 -5.02 11.39 9.47
N VAL A 137 -5.84 10.55 8.87
CA VAL A 137 -5.80 9.09 9.05
C VAL A 137 -4.48 8.54 8.51
N ALA A 138 -4.09 8.97 7.32
CA ALA A 138 -2.82 8.56 6.72
C ALA A 138 -1.60 9.04 7.52
N ALA A 139 -1.64 10.26 8.06
CA ALA A 139 -0.59 10.79 8.92
C ALA A 139 -0.45 10.00 10.23
N ASN A 140 -1.58 9.65 10.87
CA ASN A 140 -1.58 8.80 12.06
C ASN A 140 -1.01 7.41 11.74
N MET A 141 -1.43 6.80 10.63
CA MET A 141 -0.87 5.51 10.20
C MET A 141 0.64 5.60 9.95
N LEU A 142 1.13 6.61 9.22
CA LEU A 142 2.58 6.81 9.01
C LEU A 142 3.33 6.92 10.33
N HIS A 143 2.79 7.67 11.30
CA HIS A 143 3.40 7.80 12.61
C HIS A 143 3.55 6.42 13.27
N ILE A 144 2.49 5.60 13.28
CA ILE A 144 2.53 4.24 13.83
C ILE A 144 3.56 3.37 13.09
N PHE A 145 3.59 3.39 11.76
CA PHE A 145 4.59 2.64 10.97
C PHE A 145 6.04 3.01 11.34
N CYS A 146 6.29 4.31 11.52
CA CYS A 146 7.59 4.82 11.91
C CYS A 146 7.95 4.39 13.33
N THR A 147 7.08 4.60 14.31
CA THR A 147 7.40 4.43 15.74
C THR A 147 7.22 3.01 16.27
N TYR A 148 6.51 2.14 15.54
CA TYR A 148 6.33 0.75 15.96
C TYR A 148 7.69 0.02 16.05
N ALA A 149 8.01 -0.46 17.25
CA ALA A 149 9.28 -1.10 17.60
C ALA A 149 9.41 -2.55 17.09
N GLY A 150 8.37 -3.10 16.45
CA GLY A 150 8.42 -4.44 15.85
C GLY A 150 9.55 -4.55 14.83
N SER A 151 10.39 -5.56 15.00
CA SER A 151 11.62 -5.78 14.23
C SER A 151 11.44 -6.70 13.02
N THR A 152 10.26 -7.27 12.84
CA THR A 152 9.98 -8.27 11.81
C THR A 152 9.23 -7.66 10.63
N SER A 153 9.78 -7.86 9.45
CA SER A 153 9.00 -7.89 8.22
C SER A 153 9.31 -9.19 7.53
N LEU A 154 8.27 -9.98 7.18
CA LEU A 154 8.41 -11.16 6.31
C LEU A 154 9.08 -10.83 4.95
N TYR A 155 9.18 -9.54 4.64
CA TYR A 155 9.64 -8.98 3.38
C TYR A 155 11.06 -8.38 3.44
N THR A 156 11.76 -8.52 4.57
CA THR A 156 13.18 -8.10 4.65
C THR A 156 14.09 -9.13 3.97
N PRO A 157 15.02 -8.73 3.09
CA PRO A 157 15.99 -9.65 2.49
C PRO A 157 16.89 -10.23 3.60
N GLY A 158 16.70 -11.50 3.97
CA GLY A 158 17.49 -12.15 5.01
C GLY A 158 16.78 -13.25 5.82
N HIS A 159 15.45 -13.39 5.72
CA HIS A 159 14.72 -14.49 6.35
C HIS A 159 14.52 -15.69 5.41
N ASN A 160 15.63 -16.20 4.85
CA ASN A 160 15.67 -17.60 4.46
C ASN A 160 15.99 -18.40 5.72
N GLY A 161 14.94 -18.88 6.39
CA GLY A 161 15.05 -19.95 7.38
C GLY A 161 15.51 -21.23 6.70
N LEU A 162 16.83 -21.38 6.54
CA LEU A 162 17.47 -22.68 6.56
C LEU A 162 17.31 -23.22 7.99
N MET A 163 16.40 -24.19 8.15
CA MET A 163 16.68 -25.38 8.94
C MET A 163 16.62 -26.56 7.98
#